data_AF-A0A5C0ZPC3-F1
#
_entry.id   AF-A0A5C0ZPC3-F1
#
_cell.length_a   1.000
_cell.length_b   1.000
_cell.length_c   1.000
_cell.angle_alpha   90.00
_cell.angle_beta   90.00
_cell.angle_gamma   90.00
#
_symmetry.space_group_name_H-M   'P 1'
#
loop_
_entity.id
_entity.type
_entity.pdbx_description
1 polymer ?
#
loop_
_entity_poly.entity_id
_entity_poly.type
_entity_poly.pdbx_seq_one_letter_code
_entity_poly.pdbx_strand_id
1 'polypeptide(L)'
;MNISRFIDTNNRVKTFDPWVSNLIDNLFYDGSGRSLSKFPAVNVSESAEGFHVEFAVPGFSKEDFKISVEKDVLAVSGEHKAESLDEAKQYSRKEFSYSSFKRSFTLPESVDVNKIEANFKDGVLTLTVAKKEEVKPVVKEISVK
;
A
#
# COMPACT_ATOMS: atom_id res chain seq x y z
N MET A 1 -28.94 46.27 4.68
CA MET A 1 -29.19 45.40 3.51
C MET A 1 -28.43 44.10 3.78
N ASN A 2 -29.14 43.07 4.23
CA ASN A 2 -28.56 41.77 4.58
C ASN A 2 -28.19 41.02 3.31
N ILE A 3 -26.96 40.49 3.25
CA ILE A 3 -26.58 39.51 2.24
C ILE A 3 -26.10 38.28 2.99
N SER A 4 -27.05 37.38 3.22
CA SER A 4 -26.82 36.02 3.68
C SER A 4 -25.95 35.31 2.64
N ARG A 5 -24.67 35.08 2.93
CA ARG A 5 -23.85 34.14 2.15
C ARG A 5 -24.25 32.74 2.59
N PHE A 6 -24.96 32.05 1.70
CA PHE A 6 -25.23 30.62 1.78
C PHE A 6 -23.92 29.87 2.03
N ILE A 7 -23.94 29.03 3.07
CA ILE A 7 -22.95 27.98 3.28
C ILE A 7 -23.30 26.87 2.28
N ASP A 8 -22.44 26.65 1.29
CA ASP A 8 -22.52 25.46 0.44
C ASP A 8 -21.84 24.31 1.19
N THR A 9 -22.62 23.41 1.78
CA THR A 9 -22.18 22.30 2.64
C THR A 9 -21.80 21.02 1.89
N ASN A 10 -21.66 21.05 0.56
CA ASN A 10 -21.57 19.82 -0.23
C ASN A 10 -20.25 19.57 -0.96
N ASN A 11 -19.14 20.14 -0.48
CA ASN A 11 -17.81 19.69 -0.90
C ASN A 11 -17.27 18.68 0.11
N ARG A 12 -17.80 17.44 0.06
CA ARG A 12 -17.14 16.28 0.66
C ARG A 12 -15.84 16.06 -0.13
N VAL A 13 -14.76 16.68 0.31
CA VAL A 13 -13.42 16.17 0.04
C VAL A 13 -13.50 14.70 0.44
N LYS A 14 -13.34 13.78 -0.52
CA LYS A 14 -13.31 12.35 -0.22
C LYS A 14 -12.07 12.13 0.63
N THR A 15 -12.24 12.20 1.94
CA THR A 15 -11.19 11.84 2.90
C THR A 15 -11.03 10.33 2.77
N PHE A 16 -9.83 9.91 2.38
CA PHE A 16 -9.47 8.49 2.41
C PHE A 16 -9.63 7.94 3.82
N ASP A 17 -9.75 6.60 3.94
CA ASP A 17 -9.70 5.98 5.26
C ASP A 17 -8.45 6.48 6.02
N PRO A 18 -8.56 6.81 7.32
CA PRO A 18 -7.41 7.25 8.12
C PRO A 18 -6.22 6.29 8.01
N TRP A 19 -6.48 5.01 7.80
CA TRP A 19 -5.47 4.02 7.50
C TRP A 19 -4.65 4.32 6.25
N VAL A 20 -5.28 4.64 5.12
CA VAL A 20 -4.60 5.00 3.86
C VAL A 20 -3.74 6.24 4.05
N SER A 21 -4.26 7.21 4.81
CA SER A 21 -3.52 8.44 5.13
C SER A 21 -2.25 8.13 5.94
N ASN A 22 -2.37 7.29 6.98
CA ASN A 22 -1.23 6.84 7.77
C ASN A 22 -0.25 5.96 6.98
N LEU A 23 -0.74 5.16 6.04
CA LEU A 23 0.06 4.36 5.12
C LEU A 23 0.91 5.26 4.21
N ILE A 24 0.29 6.28 3.61
CA ILE A 24 0.96 7.30 2.80
C ILE A 24 2.02 8.03 3.65
N ASP A 25 1.67 8.52 4.83
CA ASP A 25 2.64 9.23 5.70
C ASP A 25 3.86 8.35 6.07
N ASN A 26 3.65 7.07 6.35
CA ASN A 26 4.73 6.10 6.60
C ASN A 26 5.54 5.73 5.34
N LEU A 27 4.93 5.79 4.14
CA LEU A 27 5.65 5.60 2.88
C LEU A 27 6.64 6.75 2.62
N PHE A 28 6.29 7.97 3.04
CA PHE A 28 7.06 9.20 2.78
C PHE A 28 8.07 9.57 3.90
N TYR A 29 8.00 8.97 5.09
CA TYR A 29 8.91 9.32 6.19
C TYR A 29 9.54 8.07 6.83
N ASP A 30 10.71 7.64 6.32
CA ASP A 30 11.64 6.87 7.17
C ASP A 30 12.16 7.84 8.23
N GLY A 31 11.83 7.60 9.51
CA GLY A 31 12.22 8.41 10.67
C GLY A 31 13.74 8.62 10.86
N SER A 32 14.57 8.19 9.92
CA SER A 32 16.01 8.43 9.82
C SER A 32 16.40 9.73 9.09
N GLY A 33 15.46 10.45 8.47
CA GLY A 33 15.75 11.67 7.69
C GLY A 33 16.60 11.43 6.43
N ARG A 34 16.73 10.17 5.99
CA ARG A 34 17.43 9.80 4.76
C ARG A 34 16.45 9.76 3.59
N SER A 35 16.91 10.30 2.46
CA SER A 35 16.18 10.38 1.19
C SER A 35 15.55 9.05 0.77
N LEU A 36 14.27 9.10 0.40
CA LEU A 36 13.44 8.00 -0.12
C LEU A 36 13.95 7.41 -1.46
N SER A 37 15.04 7.92 -2.04
CA SER A 37 15.47 7.56 -3.40
C SER A 37 15.91 6.11 -3.59
N LYS A 38 15.93 5.28 -2.53
CA LYS A 38 16.29 3.85 -2.59
C LYS A 38 15.09 2.91 -2.51
N PHE A 39 13.89 3.44 -2.30
CA PHE A 39 12.68 2.61 -2.27
C PHE A 39 11.97 2.64 -3.61
N PRO A 40 11.31 1.53 -4.00
CA PRO A 40 10.44 1.55 -5.17
C PRO A 40 9.31 2.56 -4.98
N ALA A 41 8.85 3.14 -6.08
CA ALA A 41 7.65 3.95 -6.08
C ALA A 41 6.44 3.08 -5.73
N VAL A 42 5.53 3.63 -4.91
CA VAL A 42 4.36 2.90 -4.41
C VAL A 42 3.08 3.70 -4.69
N ASN A 43 2.08 3.05 -5.26
CA ASN A 43 0.71 3.55 -5.31
C ASN A 43 -0.13 2.83 -4.25
N VAL A 44 -1.07 3.56 -3.66
CA VAL A 44 -2.05 3.01 -2.72
C VAL A 44 -3.42 3.52 -3.12
N SER A 45 -4.38 2.63 -3.24
CA SER A 45 -5.77 2.99 -3.46
C SER A 45 -6.70 2.16 -2.59
N GLU A 46 -7.90 2.69 -2.37
CA GLU A 46 -8.96 2.09 -1.59
C GLU A 46 -10.24 1.99 -2.43
N SER A 47 -10.90 0.85 -2.34
CA SER A 47 -12.23 0.58 -2.91
C SER A 47 -13.21 0.16 -1.82
N ALA A 48 -14.45 -0.16 -2.22
CA ALA A 48 -15.43 -0.72 -1.30
C ALA A 48 -15.05 -2.13 -0.86
N GLU A 49 -14.37 -2.87 -1.73
CA GLU A 49 -14.01 -4.27 -1.56
C GLU A 49 -12.70 -4.45 -0.78
N GLY A 50 -11.79 -3.47 -0.85
CA GLY A 50 -10.45 -3.65 -0.28
C GLY A 50 -9.48 -2.50 -0.52
N PHE A 51 -8.21 -2.79 -0.28
CA PHE A 51 -7.09 -1.90 -0.58
C PHE A 51 -6.20 -2.53 -1.66
N HIS A 52 -5.61 -1.68 -2.49
CA HIS A 52 -4.66 -2.09 -3.52
C HIS A 52 -3.35 -1.32 -3.34
N VAL A 53 -2.25 -2.06 -3.24
CA VAL A 53 -0.89 -1.50 -3.10
C VAL A 53 -0.04 -1.97 -4.25
N GLU A 54 0.53 -1.04 -5.00
CA GLU A 54 1.34 -1.33 -6.19
C GLU A 54 2.77 -0.84 -5.97
N PHE A 55 3.76 -1.68 -6.24
CA PHE A 55 5.18 -1.33 -6.20
C PHE A 55 5.75 -1.39 -7.62
N ALA A 56 6.38 -0.30 -8.05
CA ALA A 56 7.18 -0.30 -9.28
C ALA A 56 8.58 -0.87 -8.99
N VAL A 57 8.77 -2.14 -9.30
CA VAL A 57 9.98 -2.95 -9.02
C VAL A 57 10.43 -3.72 -10.27
N PRO A 58 10.81 -3.02 -11.36
CA PRO A 58 11.35 -3.67 -12.54
C PRO A 58 12.65 -4.40 -12.21
N GLY A 59 12.94 -5.49 -12.92
CA GLY A 59 14.16 -6.28 -12.76
C GLY A 59 14.12 -7.35 -11.66
N PHE A 60 13.05 -7.43 -10.89
CA PHE A 60 12.84 -8.50 -9.90
C PHE A 60 12.09 -9.68 -10.52
N SER A 61 12.30 -10.87 -9.98
CA SER A 61 11.48 -12.06 -10.23
C SER A 61 10.49 -12.31 -9.09
N LYS A 62 9.56 -13.25 -9.27
CA LYS A 62 8.57 -13.58 -8.22
C LYS A 62 9.24 -14.14 -6.97
N GLU A 63 10.34 -14.86 -7.17
CA GLU A 63 11.10 -15.52 -6.12
C GLU A 63 11.89 -14.54 -5.23
N ASP A 64 12.16 -13.33 -5.73
CA ASP A 64 12.89 -12.30 -4.99
C ASP A 64 12.04 -11.64 -3.89
N PHE A 65 10.72 -11.85 -3.90
CA PHE A 65 9.79 -11.24 -2.96
C PHE A 65 9.49 -12.14 -1.77
N LYS A 66 9.46 -11.52 -0.59
CA LYS A 66 8.91 -12.10 0.64
C LYS A 66 7.85 -11.18 1.19
N ILE A 67 6.65 -11.73 1.38
CA ILE A 67 5.48 -11.02 1.89
C ILE A 67 4.98 -11.79 3.13
N SER A 68 4.73 -11.07 4.22
CA SER A 68 4.29 -11.68 5.48
C SER A 68 3.40 -10.73 6.25
N VAL A 69 2.47 -11.27 7.02
CA VAL A 69 1.69 -10.50 8.00
C VAL A 69 2.00 -11.01 9.41
N GLU A 70 2.34 -10.10 10.32
CA GLU A 70 2.51 -10.40 11.74
C GLU A 70 1.77 -9.36 12.59
N LYS A 71 0.87 -9.81 13.47
CA LYS A 71 0.13 -9.00 14.45
C LYS A 71 -0.72 -7.83 13.94
N ASP A 72 -0.82 -7.66 12.62
CA ASP A 72 -1.50 -6.58 11.84
C ASP A 72 -0.54 -5.90 10.86
N VAL A 73 0.75 -6.19 10.90
CA VAL A 73 1.76 -5.57 10.02
C VAL A 73 2.00 -6.42 8.79
N LEU A 74 1.60 -5.93 7.61
CA LEU A 74 1.98 -6.43 6.31
C LEU A 74 3.39 -5.94 5.94
N ALA A 75 4.35 -6.84 5.93
CA ALA A 75 5.72 -6.58 5.48
C ALA A 75 5.95 -7.13 4.08
N VAL A 76 6.57 -6.33 3.23
CA VAL A 76 6.95 -6.63 1.86
C VAL A 76 8.44 -6.35 1.72
N SER A 77 9.21 -7.35 1.32
CA SER A 77 10.62 -7.18 0.99
C SER A 77 10.93 -7.78 -0.36
N GLY A 78 11.78 -7.11 -1.11
CA GLY A 78 12.43 -7.66 -2.29
C GLY A 78 13.93 -7.67 -2.07
N GLU A 79 14.57 -8.81 -2.28
CA GLU A 79 16.03 -8.92 -2.24
C GLU A 79 16.55 -9.23 -3.64
N HIS A 80 17.10 -8.22 -4.31
CA HIS A 80 17.82 -8.45 -5.54
C HIS A 80 19.24 -8.84 -5.16
N LYS A 81 19.64 -10.09 -5.40
CA LYS A 81 21.05 -10.47 -5.29
C LYS A 81 21.81 -9.61 -6.27
N ALA A 82 22.61 -8.68 -5.74
CA ALA A 82 23.60 -8.00 -6.57
C ALA A 82 24.44 -9.10 -7.20
N GLU A 83 24.33 -9.28 -8.52
CA GLU A 83 25.37 -10.01 -9.25
C GLU A 83 26.66 -9.29 -8.90
N SER A 84 27.48 -9.95 -8.09
CA SER A 84 28.76 -9.50 -7.58
C SER A 84 29.82 -9.46 -8.71
N LEU A 85 29.42 -9.02 -9.90
CA LEU A 85 30.10 -9.33 -11.16
C LEU A 85 30.14 -8.15 -12.13
N ASP A 86 30.30 -6.93 -11.62
CA ASP A 86 30.60 -5.78 -12.50
C ASP A 86 31.58 -4.79 -11.88
N GLU A 87 32.50 -5.24 -11.01
CA GLU A 87 33.73 -4.45 -10.77
C GLU A 87 34.53 -4.25 -12.08
N ALA A 88 34.27 -5.07 -13.10
CA ALA A 88 34.90 -4.99 -14.42
C ALA A 88 34.20 -4.06 -15.43
N LYS A 89 32.95 -3.62 -15.19
CA LYS A 89 32.25 -2.72 -16.13
C LYS A 89 32.38 -1.26 -15.68
N GLN A 90 33.14 -0.49 -16.46
CA GLN A 90 33.17 0.96 -16.32
C GLN A 90 31.95 1.57 -17.01
N TYR A 91 30.93 1.90 -16.21
CA TYR A 91 29.80 2.69 -16.68
C TYR A 91 30.24 4.14 -16.89
N SER A 92 30.05 4.70 -18.09
CA SER A 92 30.21 6.15 -18.31
C SER A 92 29.09 6.95 -17.64
N ARG A 93 27.91 6.33 -17.46
CA ARG A 93 26.76 6.85 -16.71
C ARG A 93 25.89 5.69 -16.24
N LYS A 94 25.42 5.73 -14.98
CA LYS A 94 24.51 4.74 -14.39
C LYS A 94 23.38 5.48 -13.67
N GLU A 95 22.16 5.36 -14.18
CA GLU A 95 21.00 6.13 -13.70
C GLU A 95 20.08 5.33 -12.77
N PHE A 96 20.24 4.02 -12.71
CA PHE A 96 19.43 3.14 -11.86
C PHE A 96 20.27 2.02 -11.23
N SER A 97 19.74 1.47 -10.13
CA SER A 97 20.28 0.30 -9.45
C SER A 97 19.15 -0.51 -8.86
N TYR A 98 19.22 -1.83 -8.97
CA TYR A 98 18.29 -2.73 -8.30
C TYR A 98 18.78 -2.96 -6.87
N SER A 99 18.21 -2.22 -5.92
CA SER A 99 18.50 -2.36 -4.49
C SER A 99 17.43 -3.17 -3.79
N SER A 100 17.85 -4.01 -2.84
CA SER A 100 16.92 -4.64 -1.91
C SER A 100 16.11 -3.59 -1.15
N PHE A 101 14.85 -3.91 -0.87
CA PHE A 101 13.95 -3.03 -0.14
C PHE A 101 13.14 -3.83 0.89
N LYS A 102 12.67 -3.12 1.92
CA LYS A 102 11.69 -3.61 2.89
C LYS A 102 10.73 -2.48 3.23
N ARG A 103 9.44 -2.73 3.08
CA ARG A 103 8.36 -1.83 3.46
C ARG A 103 7.38 -2.57 4.35
N SER A 104 6.82 -1.87 5.32
CA SER A 104 5.84 -2.43 6.25
C SER A 104 4.65 -1.49 6.36
N PHE A 105 3.47 -2.07 6.48
CA PHE A 105 2.20 -1.38 6.63
C PHE A 105 1.46 -2.01 7.78
N THR A 106 1.09 -1.24 8.80
CA THR A 106 0.01 -1.65 9.69
C THR A 106 -1.23 -1.83 8.83
N LEU A 107 -2.08 -2.83 9.07
CA LEU A 107 -3.36 -3.06 8.40
C LEU A 107 -4.49 -2.59 9.33
N PRO A 108 -5.63 -2.09 8.82
CA PRO A 108 -6.75 -1.75 9.66
C PRO A 108 -7.48 -3.02 10.09
N GLU A 109 -8.20 -2.97 11.20
CA GLU A 109 -8.98 -4.12 11.69
C GLU A 109 -10.07 -4.57 10.71
N SER A 110 -10.47 -3.71 9.78
CA SER A 110 -11.45 -3.97 8.75
C SER A 110 -10.96 -4.92 7.64
N VAL A 111 -9.67 -5.30 7.62
CA VAL A 111 -9.10 -6.19 6.60
C VAL A 111 -9.17 -7.66 7.01
N ASP A 112 -9.49 -8.52 6.05
CA ASP A 112 -9.33 -9.97 6.18
C ASP A 112 -7.93 -10.39 5.72
N VAL A 113 -7.04 -10.61 6.69
CA VAL A 113 -5.63 -11.00 6.46
C VAL A 113 -5.52 -12.32 5.69
N ASN A 114 -6.52 -13.20 5.77
CA ASN A 114 -6.51 -14.48 5.05
C ASN A 114 -6.83 -14.32 3.55
N LYS A 115 -7.35 -13.16 3.15
CA LYS A 115 -7.72 -12.83 1.76
C LYS A 115 -6.77 -11.77 1.17
N ILE A 116 -5.49 -11.86 1.52
CA ILE A 116 -4.43 -11.06 0.89
C ILE A 116 -3.89 -11.83 -0.31
N GLU A 117 -3.92 -11.20 -1.47
CA GLU A 117 -3.39 -11.75 -2.72
C GLU A 117 -2.23 -10.91 -3.23
N ALA A 118 -1.24 -11.58 -3.83
CA ALA A 118 -0.09 -10.92 -4.44
C ALA A 118 0.03 -11.36 -5.90
N ASN A 119 0.16 -10.39 -6.80
CA ASN A 119 0.43 -10.64 -8.21
C ASN A 119 1.62 -9.81 -8.67
N PHE A 120 2.48 -10.39 -9.49
CA PHE A 120 3.63 -9.69 -10.06
C PHE A 120 3.61 -9.87 -11.57
N LYS A 121 3.54 -8.74 -12.28
CA LYS A 121 3.44 -8.67 -13.72
C LYS A 121 4.08 -7.39 -14.24
N ASP A 122 4.83 -7.49 -15.33
CA ASP A 122 5.41 -6.34 -16.06
C ASP A 122 6.22 -5.37 -15.17
N GLY A 123 6.92 -5.89 -14.16
CA GLY A 123 7.73 -5.08 -13.24
C GLY A 123 6.94 -4.41 -12.11
N VAL A 124 5.65 -4.75 -11.95
CA VAL A 124 4.78 -4.21 -10.90
C VAL A 124 4.30 -5.32 -9.98
N LEU A 125 4.57 -5.18 -8.68
CA LEU A 125 4.00 -6.02 -7.63
C LEU A 125 2.72 -5.37 -7.13
N THR A 126 1.60 -6.08 -7.26
CA THR A 126 0.27 -5.64 -6.78
C THR A 126 -0.16 -6.52 -5.62
N LEU A 127 -0.53 -5.89 -4.50
CA LEU A 127 -1.14 -6.53 -3.35
C LEU A 127 -2.59 -6.11 -3.26
N THR A 128 -3.49 -7.08 -3.22
CA THR A 128 -4.92 -6.89 -2.96
C THR A 128 -5.22 -7.34 -1.56
N VAL A 129 -5.79 -6.45 -0.76
CA VAL A 129 -6.06 -6.65 0.66
C VAL A 129 -7.55 -6.47 0.88
N ALA A 130 -8.29 -7.57 0.92
CA ALA A 130 -9.75 -7.53 1.01
C ALA A 130 -10.23 -7.04 2.38
N LYS A 131 -11.33 -6.30 2.40
CA LYS A 131 -12.07 -5.98 3.63
C LYS A 131 -12.83 -7.22 4.11
N LYS A 132 -13.01 -7.33 5.43
CA LYS A 132 -13.89 -8.31 6.06
C LYS A 132 -15.32 -8.08 5.57
N GLU A 133 -16.05 -9.16 5.37
CA GLU A 133 -17.47 -9.08 5.11
C GLU A 133 -18.17 -8.51 6.35
N GLU A 134 -18.75 -7.32 6.23
CA GLU A 134 -19.58 -6.77 7.30
C GLU A 134 -20.80 -7.67 7.49
N VAL A 135 -20.91 -8.29 8.66
CA VAL A 135 -22.14 -8.96 9.09
C VAL A 135 -23.18 -7.86 9.29
N LYS A 136 -23.96 -7.57 8.25
CA LYS A 136 -25.09 -6.65 8.35
C LYS A 136 -26.00 -7.16 9.48
N PRO A 137 -26.27 -6.36 10.52
CA PRO A 137 -27.15 -6.79 11.60
C PRO A 137 -28.52 -7.12 10.99
N VAL A 138 -28.94 -8.37 11.11
CA VAL A 138 -30.28 -8.80 10.68
C VAL A 138 -31.27 -8.25 11.70
N VAL A 139 -31.85 -7.09 11.41
CA VAL A 139 -32.94 -6.55 12.21
C VAL A 139 -34.17 -7.44 11.97
N LYS A 140 -34.53 -8.25 12.96
CA LYS A 140 -35.81 -8.96 12.98
C LYS A 140 -36.86 -8.06 13.61
N GLU A 141 -37.82 -7.60 12.83
CA GLU A 141 -39.06 -7.04 13.38
C GLU A 141 -39.86 -8.16 14.05
N ILE A 142 -40.23 -7.97 15.32
CA ILE A 142 -41.09 -8.89 16.07
C ILE A 142 -42.47 -8.27 16.14
N SER A 143 -43.46 -8.88 15.49
CA SER A 143 -44.86 -8.47 15.61
C SER A 143 -45.41 -8.85 16.99
N VAL A 144 -46.04 -7.88 17.66
CA VAL A 144 -46.79 -8.11 18.90
C VAL A 144 -48.12 -8.79 18.54
N LYS A 145 -48.51 -9.82 19.30
CA LYS A 145 -49.82 -10.49 19.19
C LYS A 145 -50.84 -9.88 20.13
#